data_AF-A0A2A5EWQ9-F1
#
_entry.id   AF-A0A2A5EWQ9-F1
#
_cell.length_a   1.000
_cell.length_b   1.000
_cell.length_c   1.000
_cell.angle_alpha   90.00
_cell.angle_beta   90.00
_cell.angle_gamma   90.00
#
_symmetry.space_group_name_H-M   'P 1'
#
loop_
_entity.id
_entity.type
_entity.pdbx_description
1 polymer ?
#
loop_
_entity_poly.entity_id
_entity_poly.type
_entity_poly.pdbx_seq_one_letter_code
_entity_poly.pdbx_strand_id
1 'polypeptide(L)'
;MSESDKLGELSRLLGRLRFAVDGADHPEADEVGAEIKVLARHLPENFKVTDLLNVAKDNSERSSQLAKLYIDRCFRLSAGDAGAATELDAQIQLLMDQD
;
A
#
# COMPACT_ATOMS: atom_id res chain seq x y z
N MET A 1 15.82 -6.17 9.84
CA MET A 1 15.19 -5.17 8.97
C MET A 1 14.64 -4.06 9.84
N SER A 2 15.08 -2.83 9.58
CA SER A 2 14.46 -1.63 10.10
C SER A 2 13.02 -1.50 9.56
N GLU A 3 12.22 -0.61 10.13
CA GLU A 3 10.90 -0.31 9.57
C GLU A 3 11.00 0.27 8.15
N SER A 4 12.02 1.11 7.90
CA SER A 4 12.34 1.63 6.57
C SER A 4 12.67 0.51 5.57
N ASP A 5 13.44 -0.50 5.97
CA ASP A 5 13.73 -1.66 5.10
C ASP A 5 12.45 -2.40 4.72
N LYS A 6 11.53 -2.58 5.69
CA LYS A 6 10.24 -3.24 5.46
C LYS A 6 9.35 -2.40 4.54
N LEU A 7 9.39 -1.08 4.63
CA LEU A 7 8.63 -0.19 3.74
C LEU A 7 9.21 -0.15 2.32
N GLY A 8 10.53 -0.21 2.18
CA GLY A 8 11.17 -0.41 0.88
C GLY A 8 10.74 -1.73 0.23
N GLU A 9 10.72 -2.81 1.01
CA GLU A 9 10.25 -4.12 0.54
C GLU A 9 8.76 -4.12 0.18
N LEU A 10 7.91 -3.51 1.02
CA LEU A 10 6.49 -3.35 0.73
C LEU A 10 6.26 -2.60 -0.59
N SER A 11 7.02 -1.53 -0.84
CA SER A 11 6.94 -0.74 -2.08
C SER A 11 7.32 -1.58 -3.31
N ARG A 12 8.35 -2.43 -3.20
CA ARG A 12 8.77 -3.36 -4.24
C ARG A 12 7.68 -4.40 -4.53
N LEU A 13 7.11 -5.01 -3.49
CA LEU A 13 6.05 -6.01 -3.63
C LEU A 13 4.78 -5.41 -4.24
N LEU A 14 4.41 -4.18 -3.87
CA LEU A 14 3.26 -3.50 -4.49
C LEU A 14 3.49 -3.20 -5.96
N GLY A 15 4.71 -2.81 -6.35
CA GLY A 15 5.07 -2.66 -7.76
C GLY A 15 4.91 -3.96 -8.54
N ARG A 16 5.39 -5.09 -7.98
CA ARG A 16 5.19 -6.43 -8.55
C ARG A 16 3.72 -6.80 -8.67
N LEU A 17 2.94 -6.60 -7.60
CA LEU A 17 1.51 -6.90 -7.58
C LEU A 17 0.78 -6.16 -8.69
N ARG A 18 1.01 -4.86 -8.81
CA ARG A 18 0.34 -4.03 -9.82
C ARG A 18 0.73 -4.43 -11.24
N PHE A 19 2.00 -4.75 -11.46
CA PHE A 19 2.46 -5.28 -12.75
C PHE A 19 1.77 -6.62 -13.10
N ALA A 20 1.61 -7.52 -12.13
CA ALA A 20 0.90 -8.77 -12.33
C ALA A 20 -0.60 -8.55 -12.62
N VAL A 21 -1.25 -7.64 -11.89
CA VAL A 21 -2.65 -7.24 -12.14
C VAL A 21 -2.82 -6.65 -13.54
N ASP A 22 -1.92 -5.75 -13.96
CA ASP A 22 -1.92 -5.15 -15.30
C ASP A 22 -1.73 -6.19 -16.41
N GLY A 23 -0.91 -7.21 -16.15
CA GLY A 23 -0.69 -8.32 -17.07
C GLY A 23 -1.76 -9.42 -17.05
N ALA A 24 -2.79 -9.30 -16.20
CA ALA A 24 -3.76 -10.36 -15.89
C ALA A 24 -3.11 -11.69 -15.43
N ASP A 25 -1.93 -11.61 -14.81
CA ASP A 25 -1.23 -12.74 -14.22
C ASP A 25 -1.76 -13.01 -12.80
N HIS A 26 -2.93 -13.65 -12.74
CA HIS A 26 -3.60 -13.96 -11.48
C HIS A 26 -2.76 -14.82 -10.52
N PRO A 27 -2.03 -15.87 -10.98
CA PRO A 27 -1.13 -16.63 -10.11
C PRO A 27 -0.05 -15.78 -9.44
N GLU A 28 0.67 -14.93 -10.18
CA GLU A 28 1.69 -14.04 -9.60
C GLU A 28 1.04 -13.01 -8.66
N ALA A 29 -0.11 -12.45 -9.03
CA ALA A 29 -0.82 -11.49 -8.17
C ALA A 29 -1.24 -12.10 -6.82
N ASP A 30 -1.69 -13.35 -6.82
CA ASP A 30 -2.05 -14.08 -5.60
C ASP A 30 -0.82 -14.42 -4.75
N GLU A 31 0.28 -14.85 -5.37
CA GLU A 31 1.56 -15.13 -4.69
C GLU A 31 2.11 -13.86 -4.02
N VAL A 32 2.26 -12.78 -4.77
CA VAL A 32 2.77 -11.50 -4.25
C VAL A 32 1.82 -10.94 -3.18
N GLY A 33 0.50 -11.11 -3.36
CA GLY A 33 -0.49 -10.75 -2.34
C GLY A 33 -0.32 -11.53 -1.03
N ALA A 34 0.09 -12.80 -1.10
CA ALA A 34 0.42 -13.59 0.08
C ALA A 34 1.73 -13.12 0.74
N GLU A 35 2.76 -12.79 -0.04
CA GLU A 35 4.00 -12.20 0.48
C GLU A 35 3.73 -10.89 1.25
N ILE A 36 2.91 -9.99 0.69
CA ILE A 36 2.52 -8.74 1.35
C ILE A 36 1.80 -9.01 2.68
N LYS A 37 0.90 -9.99 2.72
CA LYS A 37 0.20 -10.37 3.96
C LYS A 37 1.14 -10.92 5.02
N VAL A 38 2.21 -11.63 4.63
CA VAL A 38 3.24 -12.08 5.58
C VAL A 38 4.02 -10.89 6.12
N LEU A 39 4.47 -9.98 5.25
CA LEU A 39 5.19 -8.77 5.64
C LEU A 39 4.37 -7.88 6.58
N ALA A 40 3.06 -7.74 6.32
CA ALA A 40 2.14 -6.94 7.11
C ALA A 40 2.10 -7.34 8.60
N ARG A 41 2.34 -8.62 8.93
CA ARG A 41 2.39 -9.12 10.32
C ARG A 41 3.55 -8.53 11.13
N HIS A 42 4.52 -7.92 10.46
CA HIS A 42 5.70 -7.32 11.06
C HIS A 42 5.71 -5.80 10.98
N LEU A 43 4.61 -5.18 10.51
CA LEU A 43 4.43 -3.75 10.41
C LEU A 43 3.39 -3.27 11.43
N PRO A 44 3.45 -2.00 11.88
CA PRO A 44 2.44 -1.41 12.74
C PRO A 44 1.03 -1.50 12.11
N GLU A 45 0.02 -1.79 12.92
CA GLU A 45 -1.37 -1.89 12.44
C GLU A 45 -1.86 -0.57 11.82
N ASN A 46 -1.41 0.56 12.36
CA ASN A 46 -1.75 1.89 11.83
C ASN A 46 -1.18 2.16 10.44
N PHE A 47 -0.36 1.27 9.85
CA PHE A 47 0.08 1.38 8.45
C PHE A 47 -1.01 0.95 7.46
N LYS A 48 -2.08 0.27 7.92
CA LYS A 48 -3.23 -0.10 7.08
C LYS A 48 -2.82 -0.89 5.82
N VAL A 49 -1.84 -1.78 5.95
CA VAL A 49 -1.27 -2.55 4.81
C VAL A 49 -2.33 -3.42 4.12
N THR A 50 -3.33 -3.91 4.85
CA THR A 50 -4.44 -4.67 4.27
C THR A 50 -5.31 -3.81 3.35
N ASP A 51 -5.61 -2.56 3.72
CA ASP A 51 -6.38 -1.64 2.88
C ASP A 51 -5.58 -1.28 1.62
N LEU A 52 -4.28 -1.01 1.78
CA LEU A 52 -3.34 -0.80 0.69
C LEU A 52 -3.28 -1.98 -0.28
N LEU A 53 -3.23 -3.21 0.24
CA LEU A 53 -3.27 -4.41 -0.58
C LEU A 53 -4.59 -4.53 -1.35
N ASN A 54 -5.72 -4.18 -0.74
CA ASN A 54 -7.02 -4.26 -1.40
C ASN A 54 -7.13 -3.26 -2.56
N VAL A 55 -6.68 -2.02 -2.39
CA VAL A 55 -6.70 -1.03 -3.49
C VAL A 55 -5.72 -1.42 -4.60
N ALA A 56 -4.56 -1.99 -4.27
CA ALA A 56 -3.54 -2.36 -5.24
C ALA A 56 -3.90 -3.59 -6.12
N LYS A 57 -5.05 -4.24 -5.87
CA LYS A 57 -5.58 -5.34 -6.69
C LYS A 57 -6.40 -4.88 -7.89
N ASP A 58 -6.69 -3.58 -7.98
CA ASP A 58 -7.30 -2.94 -9.14
C ASP A 58 -6.24 -2.10 -9.86
N ASN A 59 -6.40 -1.86 -11.16
CA ASN A 59 -5.46 -1.07 -11.96
C ASN A 59 -6.04 0.24 -12.53
N SER A 60 -7.15 0.72 -11.98
CA SER A 60 -7.64 2.05 -12.32
C SER A 60 -6.67 3.14 -11.86
N GLU A 61 -6.77 4.32 -12.48
CA GLU A 61 -6.09 5.53 -12.04
C GLU A 61 -6.40 5.87 -10.57
N ARG A 62 -7.63 5.62 -10.13
CA ARG A 62 -8.06 5.81 -8.75
C ARG A 62 -7.30 4.88 -7.79
N SER A 63 -7.18 3.60 -8.13
CA SER A 63 -6.35 2.64 -7.38
C SER A 63 -4.88 3.09 -7.31
N SER A 64 -4.31 3.56 -8.43
CA SER A 64 -2.93 4.08 -8.50
C SER A 64 -2.70 5.21 -7.50
N GLN A 65 -3.64 6.16 -7.45
CA GLN A 65 -3.58 7.28 -6.53
C GLN A 65 -3.74 6.85 -5.07
N LEU A 66 -4.71 5.98 -4.77
CA LEU A 66 -4.90 5.43 -3.42
C LEU A 66 -3.65 4.68 -2.94
N ALA A 67 -3.09 3.78 -3.76
CA ALA A 67 -1.91 3.01 -3.39
C ALA A 67 -0.70 3.91 -3.06
N LYS A 68 -0.50 4.97 -3.85
CA LYS A 68 0.53 5.98 -3.60
C LYS A 68 0.31 6.69 -2.26
N LEU A 69 -0.90 7.18 -2.00
CA LEU A 69 -1.22 7.88 -0.76
C LEU A 69 -1.00 6.99 0.48
N TYR A 70 -1.41 5.72 0.42
CA TYR A 70 -1.18 4.77 1.51
C TYR A 70 0.31 4.51 1.76
N ILE A 71 1.12 4.36 0.70
CA ILE A 71 2.57 4.18 0.85
C ILE A 71 3.24 5.44 1.42
N ASP A 72 2.93 6.61 0.87
CA ASP A 72 3.46 7.87 1.36
C ASP A 72 3.12 8.05 2.85
N ARG A 73 1.88 7.69 3.24
CA ARG A 73 1.42 7.72 4.63
C ARG A 73 2.23 6.79 5.53
N CYS A 74 2.52 5.58 5.10
CA CYS A 74 3.38 4.65 5.85
C CYS A 74 4.78 5.24 6.09
N PHE A 75 5.38 5.87 5.07
CA PHE A 75 6.68 6.54 5.21
C PHE A 75 6.62 7.72 6.19
N ARG A 76 5.55 8.52 6.17
CA ARG A 76 5.36 9.62 7.15
C ARG A 76 5.25 9.11 8.58
N LEU A 77 4.46 8.07 8.80
CA LEU A 77 4.34 7.44 10.13
C LEU A 77 5.69 6.89 10.61
N SER A 78 6.45 6.23 9.72
CA SER A 78 7.77 5.70 10.06
C SER A 78 8.79 6.78 10.42
N ALA A 79 8.67 7.96 9.80
CA ALA A 79 9.48 9.12 10.11
C ALA A 79 9.02 9.86 11.39
N GLY A 80 7.95 9.42 12.06
CA GLY A 80 7.36 10.09 13.22
C GLY A 80 6.52 11.34 12.87
N ASP A 81 6.21 11.56 11.59
CA ASP A 81 5.46 12.70 11.09
C ASP A 81 3.95 12.38 11.04
N ALA A 82 3.34 12.31 12.23
CA ALA A 82 1.92 12.02 12.36
C ALA A 82 1.02 13.12 11.76
N GLY A 83 1.51 14.36 11.68
CA GLY A 83 0.80 15.49 11.07
C GLY A 83 0.60 15.25 9.57
N ALA A 84 1.69 15.02 8.84
CA ALA A 84 1.61 14.72 7.41
C ALA A 84 0.83 13.43 7.12
N ALA A 85 0.95 12.41 7.99
CA ALA A 85 0.16 11.18 7.86
C ALA A 85 -1.35 11.44 7.98
N THR A 86 -1.76 12.38 8.83
CA THR A 86 -3.18 12.77 9.01
C THR A 86 -3.72 13.50 7.78
N GLU A 87 -2.92 14.37 7.15
CA GLU A 87 -3.30 15.02 5.89
C GLU A 87 -3.47 14.02 4.75
N LEU A 88 -2.64 12.98 4.72
CA LEU A 88 -2.77 11.88 3.76
C LEU A 88 -4.00 11.01 4.04
N ASP A 89 -4.33 10.73 5.31
CA ASP A 89 -5.59 10.06 5.68
C ASP A 89 -6.81 10.82 5.13
N ALA A 90 -6.83 12.16 5.24
CA ALA A 90 -7.93 12.97 4.71
C ALA A 90 -8.04 12.89 3.18
N GLN A 91 -6.90 12.88 2.46
CA GLN A 91 -6.87 12.71 1.02
C GLN A 91 -7.33 11.31 0.58
N ILE A 92 -6.91 10.26 1.31
CA ILE A 92 -7.37 8.89 1.07
C ILE A 92 -8.89 8.83 1.23
N GLN A 93 -9.43 9.38 2.32
CA GLN A 93 -10.87 9.38 2.56
C GLN A 93 -11.63 10.13 1.45
N LEU A 94 -11.18 11.33 1.08
CA LEU A 94 -11.80 12.10 -0.01
C LEU A 94 -11.84 11.30 -1.32
N LEU A 95 -10.77 10.59 -1.67
CA LEU A 95 -10.70 9.78 -2.89
C LEU A 95 -11.50 8.48 -2.78
N MET A 96 -11.66 7.91 -1.59
CA MET A 96 -12.55 6.77 -1.33
C MET A 96 -14.04 7.15 -1.44
N ASP A 97 -14.39 8.40 -1.14
CA ASP A 97 -15.78 8.91 -1.20
C ASP A 97 -16.21 9.37 -2.60
N GLN A 98 -15.27 9.43 -3.55
CA GLN A 98 -15.56 9.70 -4.96
C GLN A 98 -15.97 8.41 -5.67
N ASP A 99 -17.27 8.23 -5.91
CA ASP A 99 -17.82 7.15 -6.76
C ASP A 99 -17.57 7.41 -8.26
#